data_AF-A0A9E1ZF20-F1
#
_entry.id   AF-A0A9E1ZF20-F1
#
_cell.length_a   1.000
_cell.length_b   1.000
_cell.length_c   1.000
_cell.angle_alpha   90.00
_cell.angle_beta   90.00
_cell.angle_gamma   90.00
#
_symmetry.space_group_name_H-M   'P 1'
#
loop_
_entity.id
_entity.type
_entity.pdbx_description
1 polymer ?
#
loop_
_entity_poly.entity_id
_entity_poly.type
_entity_poly.pdbx_seq_one_letter_code
_entity_poly.pdbx_strand_id
1 'polypeptide(L)'
;TADLGFLPESEAWELFSRQTGWELGQAGRVPVTGIYQAAAQVGVASERVFLKKLDSDNPTIRYWGAIGLAVRPEISGMAKRKLRRKISDPSPAARIEIANALATHGDIPNALPALIDSTQHENLIVVTHAARIIELLGKKAKSAKYAIEEALKRADKIRPPDTPATVVLPGDKDLAMFVSFSCRAFLNRLDE
;
A
#
# COMPACT_ATOMS: atom_id res chain seq x y z
N THR A 1 -12.79 17.67 -16.18
CA THR A 1 -12.59 16.26 -15.78
C THR A 1 -11.46 16.18 -14.79
N ALA A 2 -11.67 15.52 -13.65
CA ALA A 2 -10.61 15.22 -12.69
C ALA A 2 -9.89 13.91 -13.06
N ASP A 3 -8.56 13.91 -13.01
CA ASP A 3 -7.73 12.71 -13.08
C ASP A 3 -7.76 11.96 -11.73
N LEU A 4 -8.33 10.76 -11.72
CA LEU A 4 -8.48 9.93 -10.53
C LEU A 4 -7.29 8.98 -10.31
N GLY A 5 -6.30 8.96 -11.21
CA GLY A 5 -5.13 8.09 -11.13
C GLY A 5 -4.21 8.34 -9.93
N PHE A 6 -4.44 9.43 -9.20
CA PHE A 6 -3.71 9.76 -7.96
C PHE A 6 -4.38 9.22 -6.69
N LEU A 7 -5.53 8.55 -6.81
CA LEU A 7 -6.14 7.82 -5.72
C LEU A 7 -5.42 6.48 -5.54
N PRO A 8 -5.12 6.03 -4.30
CA PRO A 8 -4.66 4.68 -4.07
C PRO A 8 -5.72 3.69 -4.55
N GLU A 9 -5.31 2.61 -5.20
CA GLU A 9 -6.22 1.68 -5.88
C GLU A 9 -7.29 1.11 -4.92
N SER A 10 -6.94 0.81 -3.67
CA SER A 10 -7.90 0.30 -2.67
C SER A 10 -8.96 1.34 -2.28
N GLU A 11 -8.59 2.63 -2.26
CA GLU A 11 -9.52 3.74 -1.99
C GLU A 11 -10.40 4.01 -3.23
N ALA A 12 -9.80 3.95 -4.42
CA ALA A 12 -10.51 4.09 -5.68
C ALA A 12 -11.55 2.97 -5.85
N TRP A 13 -11.18 1.72 -5.51
CA TRP A 13 -12.07 0.56 -5.53
C TRP A 13 -13.33 0.76 -4.67
N GLU A 14 -13.16 1.23 -3.43
CA GLU A 14 -14.29 1.52 -2.53
C GLU A 14 -15.18 2.63 -3.10
N LEU A 15 -14.58 3.71 -3.62
CA LEU A 15 -15.34 4.79 -4.25
C LEU A 15 -16.11 4.32 -5.50
N PHE A 16 -15.50 3.44 -6.30
CA PHE A 16 -16.08 2.97 -7.54
C PHE A 16 -17.17 1.92 -7.35
N SER A 17 -17.26 1.31 -6.16
CA SER A 17 -18.36 0.41 -5.80
C SER A 17 -19.73 1.10 -5.79
N ARG A 18 -19.75 2.44 -5.63
CA ARG A 18 -20.98 3.24 -5.49
C ARG A 18 -21.36 4.02 -6.75
N GLN A 19 -20.38 4.32 -7.59
CA GLN A 19 -20.55 5.08 -8.84
C GLN A 19 -19.35 4.85 -9.75
N THR A 20 -19.49 5.02 -11.07
CA THR A 20 -18.36 4.83 -11.97
C THR A 20 -17.29 5.91 -11.76
N GLY A 21 -16.02 5.56 -12.03
CA GLY A 21 -14.93 6.54 -11.98
C GLY A 21 -15.13 7.72 -12.95
N TRP A 22 -15.74 7.48 -14.11
CA TRP A 22 -16.08 8.54 -15.05
C TRP A 22 -17.09 9.54 -14.46
N GLU A 23 -18.17 9.05 -13.86
CA GLU A 23 -19.16 9.91 -13.19
C GLU A 23 -18.54 10.69 -12.02
N LEU A 24 -17.68 10.03 -11.24
CA LEU A 24 -16.97 10.68 -10.14
C LEU A 24 -16.05 11.81 -10.62
N GLY A 25 -15.29 11.55 -11.69
CA GLY A 25 -14.38 12.53 -12.30
C GLY A 25 -15.09 13.70 -12.98
N GLN A 26 -16.33 13.50 -13.45
CA GLN A 26 -17.18 14.56 -14.02
C GLN A 26 -17.88 15.39 -12.94
N ALA A 27 -18.26 14.77 -11.82
CA ALA A 27 -19.01 15.46 -10.75
C ALA A 27 -18.20 16.56 -10.04
N GLY A 28 -16.87 16.60 -10.20
CA GLY A 28 -16.01 17.60 -9.54
C GLY A 28 -15.98 17.50 -8.01
N ARG A 29 -16.47 16.40 -7.45
CA ARG A 29 -16.64 16.20 -5.99
C ARG A 29 -15.40 15.65 -5.29
N VAL A 30 -14.39 15.21 -6.04
CA VAL A 30 -13.12 14.76 -5.47
C VAL A 30 -12.21 15.98 -5.28
N PRO A 31 -11.68 16.23 -4.05
CA PRO A 31 -10.79 17.37 -3.77
C PRO A 31 -9.38 17.11 -4.35
N VAL A 32 -9.29 17.00 -5.67
CA VAL A 32 -8.11 16.52 -6.38
C VAL A 32 -6.92 17.47 -6.30
N THR A 33 -7.14 18.78 -6.17
CA THR A 33 -6.04 19.76 -6.12
C THR A 33 -5.06 19.45 -4.98
N GLY A 34 -5.56 19.13 -3.79
CA GLY A 34 -4.72 18.80 -2.64
C GLY A 34 -3.96 17.48 -2.81
N ILE A 35 -4.58 16.53 -3.51
CA ILE A 35 -4.01 15.22 -3.83
C ILE A 35 -2.89 15.35 -4.86
N TYR A 36 -3.13 16.08 -5.96
CA TYR A 36 -2.12 16.33 -7.00
C TYR A 36 -0.91 17.06 -6.44
N GLN A 37 -1.14 18.08 -5.62
CA GLN A 37 -0.06 18.78 -4.95
C GLN A 37 0.75 17.87 -4.03
N ALA A 38 0.10 16.93 -3.33
CA ALA A 38 0.81 15.98 -2.47
C ALA A 38 1.63 14.97 -3.30
N ALA A 39 1.06 14.43 -4.38
CA ALA A 39 1.74 13.50 -5.27
C ALA A 39 2.92 14.15 -6.00
N ALA A 40 2.72 15.34 -6.57
CA ALA A 40 3.77 16.10 -7.28
C ALA A 40 4.94 16.51 -6.39
N GLN A 41 4.78 16.47 -5.06
CA GLN A 41 5.84 16.80 -4.10
C GLN A 41 6.78 15.62 -3.84
N VAL A 42 6.39 14.37 -4.14
CA VAL A 42 7.21 13.18 -3.94
C VAL A 42 8.54 13.30 -4.69
N GLY A 43 9.65 13.01 -3.99
CA GLY A 43 11.00 13.13 -4.53
C GLY A 43 11.57 14.57 -4.60
N VAL A 44 10.73 15.60 -4.44
CA VAL A 44 11.16 17.01 -4.59
C VAL A 44 11.08 17.78 -3.26
N ALA A 45 10.00 17.58 -2.49
CA ALA A 45 9.73 18.37 -1.30
C ALA A 45 10.58 17.97 -0.08
N SER A 46 10.66 18.89 0.89
CA SER A 46 11.35 18.64 2.16
C SER A 46 10.56 17.68 3.06
N GLU A 47 11.26 17.03 4.00
CA GLU A 47 10.64 16.18 5.02
C GLU A 47 9.49 16.89 5.75
N ARG A 48 9.66 18.18 6.10
CA ARG A 48 8.65 18.99 6.79
C ARG A 48 7.32 19.03 6.04
N VAL A 49 7.37 19.07 4.71
CA VAL A 49 6.16 19.07 3.88
C VAL A 49 5.40 17.76 4.07
N PHE A 50 6.08 16.62 3.95
CA PHE A 50 5.44 15.31 4.11
C PHE A 50 4.95 15.05 5.52
N LEU A 51 5.67 15.51 6.54
CA LEU A 51 5.17 15.47 7.91
C LEU A 51 3.86 16.23 8.06
N LYS A 52 3.69 17.38 7.40
CA LYS A 52 2.40 18.10 7.39
C LYS A 52 1.31 17.30 6.65
N LYS A 53 1.64 16.61 5.56
CA LYS A 53 0.68 15.80 4.80
C LYS A 53 0.13 14.62 5.62
N LEU A 54 0.95 14.01 6.49
CA LEU A 54 0.49 12.96 7.43
C LEU A 54 -0.58 13.40 8.44
N ASP A 55 -0.80 14.71 8.60
CA ASP A 55 -1.87 15.25 9.46
C ASP A 55 -3.14 15.62 8.69
N SER A 56 -3.20 15.38 7.38
CA SER A 56 -4.38 15.69 6.59
C SER A 56 -5.56 14.80 6.97
N ASP A 57 -6.76 15.37 7.00
CA ASP A 57 -8.00 14.60 7.12
C ASP A 57 -8.24 13.68 5.91
N ASN A 58 -7.64 14.01 4.75
CA ASN A 58 -7.77 13.23 3.53
C ASN A 58 -6.76 12.05 3.53
N PRO A 59 -7.24 10.79 3.47
CA PRO A 59 -6.38 9.60 3.50
C PRO A 59 -5.41 9.51 2.32
N THR A 60 -5.82 9.92 1.12
CA THR A 60 -4.95 9.96 -0.06
C THR A 60 -3.79 10.95 0.12
N ILE A 61 -4.04 12.09 0.77
CA ILE A 61 -2.97 13.06 1.07
C ILE A 61 -1.98 12.46 2.08
N ARG A 62 -2.47 11.72 3.09
CA ARG A 62 -1.61 11.01 4.04
C ARG A 62 -0.78 9.93 3.36
N TYR A 63 -1.38 9.15 2.46
CA TYR A 63 -0.70 8.16 1.61
C TYR A 63 0.46 8.76 0.83
N TRP A 64 0.25 9.86 0.09
CA TRP A 64 1.32 10.54 -0.63
C TRP A 64 2.38 11.14 0.31
N GLY A 65 1.97 11.60 1.49
CA GLY A 65 2.89 12.00 2.55
C GLY A 65 3.80 10.87 3.02
N ALA A 66 3.26 9.67 3.18
CA ALA A 66 4.02 8.49 3.60
C ALA A 66 4.99 8.01 2.51
N ILE A 67 4.53 7.92 1.26
CA ILE A 67 5.40 7.64 0.09
C ILE A 67 6.54 8.66 0.02
N GLY A 68 6.20 9.95 0.17
CA GLY A 68 7.16 11.03 0.14
C GLY A 68 8.27 10.89 1.19
N LEU A 69 7.99 10.27 2.35
CA LEU A 69 9.00 9.92 3.36
C LEU A 69 9.75 8.63 3.03
N ALA A 70 9.06 7.62 2.47
CA ALA A 70 9.65 6.34 2.11
C ALA A 70 10.75 6.49 1.04
N VAL A 71 10.53 7.34 0.02
CA VAL A 71 11.50 7.53 -1.08
C VAL A 71 12.69 8.43 -0.73
N ARG A 72 12.70 9.03 0.47
CA ARG A 72 13.85 9.86 0.88
C ARG A 72 15.06 8.98 1.18
N PRO A 73 16.29 9.46 0.92
CA PRO A 73 17.50 8.75 1.33
C PRO A 73 17.58 8.54 2.85
N GLU A 74 17.10 9.53 3.61
CA GLU A 74 17.05 9.50 5.06
C GLU A 74 15.88 10.33 5.60
N ILE A 75 15.44 9.99 6.80
CA ILE A 75 14.47 10.77 7.57
C ILE A 75 14.94 10.98 9.00
N SER A 76 14.52 12.10 9.60
CA SER A 76 14.85 12.47 10.97
C SER A 76 14.21 11.53 12.00
N GLY A 77 14.77 11.52 13.21
CA GLY A 77 14.15 10.83 14.35
C GLY A 77 12.76 11.38 14.69
N MET A 78 12.49 12.66 14.38
CA MET A 78 11.15 13.24 14.53
C MET A 78 10.16 12.62 13.54
N ALA A 79 10.59 12.43 12.29
CA ALA A 79 9.77 11.77 11.28
C ALA A 79 9.46 10.32 11.65
N LYS A 80 10.45 9.54 12.08
CA LYS A 80 10.23 8.16 12.59
C LYS A 80 9.21 8.14 13.74
N ARG A 81 9.36 9.02 14.73
CA ARG A 81 8.38 9.13 15.85
C ARG A 81 6.98 9.48 15.37
N LYS A 82 6.85 10.33 14.35
CA LYS A 82 5.55 10.68 13.79
C LYS A 82 4.92 9.50 13.05
N LEU A 83 5.68 8.81 12.21
CA LEU A 83 5.23 7.61 11.51
C LEU A 83 4.77 6.53 12.49
N ARG A 84 5.52 6.26 13.57
CA ARG A 84 5.09 5.33 14.64
C ARG A 84 3.75 5.69 15.24
N ARG A 85 3.50 6.97 15.53
CA ARG A 85 2.20 7.43 16.06
C ARG A 85 1.05 7.31 15.05
N LYS A 86 1.36 7.24 13.76
CA LYS A 86 0.40 7.15 12.66
C LYS A 86 0.29 5.72 12.09
N ILE A 87 1.01 4.74 12.63
CA ILE A 87 1.06 3.36 12.10
C ILE A 87 -0.29 2.62 12.14
N SER A 88 -1.23 3.12 12.92
CA SER A 88 -2.61 2.61 12.99
C SER A 88 -3.58 3.47 12.17
N ASP A 89 -3.12 4.05 11.06
CA ASP A 89 -3.97 4.87 10.18
C ASP A 89 -5.21 4.06 9.73
N PRO A 90 -6.43 4.64 9.76
CA PRO A 90 -7.62 3.93 9.36
C PRO A 90 -7.62 3.54 7.87
N SER A 91 -7.00 4.33 6.99
CA SER A 91 -6.89 3.98 5.57
C SER A 91 -5.85 2.87 5.38
N PRO A 92 -6.22 1.70 4.82
CA PRO A 92 -5.27 0.62 4.56
C PRO A 92 -4.12 1.06 3.67
N ALA A 93 -4.40 1.85 2.61
CA ALA A 93 -3.37 2.37 1.73
C ALA A 93 -2.37 3.26 2.47
N ALA A 94 -2.85 4.24 3.24
CA ALA A 94 -1.97 5.13 3.99
C ALA A 94 -1.19 4.36 5.06
N ARG A 95 -1.83 3.41 5.76
CA ARG A 95 -1.19 2.57 6.78
C ARG A 95 -0.03 1.75 6.22
N ILE A 96 -0.25 1.11 5.07
CA ILE A 96 0.78 0.33 4.38
C ILE A 96 1.99 1.21 4.03
N GLU A 97 1.77 2.41 3.48
CA GLU A 97 2.89 3.29 3.12
C GLU A 97 3.58 3.92 4.33
N ILE A 98 2.87 4.13 5.44
CA ILE A 98 3.48 4.54 6.72
C ILE A 98 4.40 3.44 7.23
N ALA A 99 3.96 2.17 7.15
CA ALA A 99 4.80 1.02 7.47
C ALA A 99 5.98 0.89 6.52
N ASN A 100 5.78 1.10 5.21
CA ASN A 100 6.83 1.12 4.20
C ASN A 100 7.92 2.15 4.53
N ALA A 101 7.52 3.38 4.88
CA ALA A 101 8.44 4.43 5.28
C ALA A 101 9.24 4.03 6.52
N LEU A 102 8.59 3.48 7.56
CA LEU A 102 9.32 2.98 8.74
C LEU A 102 10.32 1.88 8.37
N ALA A 103 9.90 0.89 7.57
CA ALA A 103 10.70 -0.26 7.22
C ALA A 103 11.91 0.11 6.35
N THR A 104 11.70 0.96 5.35
CA THR A 104 12.76 1.49 4.46
C THR A 104 13.82 2.23 5.27
N HIS A 105 13.41 2.93 6.31
CA HIS A 105 14.30 3.64 7.24
C HIS A 105 14.76 2.80 8.44
N GLY A 106 14.69 1.47 8.32
CA GLY A 106 15.28 0.50 9.25
C GLY A 106 14.46 0.19 10.50
N ASP A 107 13.26 0.75 10.64
CA ASP A 107 12.38 0.52 11.79
C ASP A 107 11.42 -0.66 11.56
N ILE A 108 12.02 -1.82 11.29
CA ILE A 108 11.29 -3.07 10.99
C ILE A 108 10.34 -3.49 12.12
N PRO A 109 10.73 -3.45 13.42
CA PRO A 109 9.85 -3.91 14.49
C PRO A 109 8.52 -3.15 14.60
N ASN A 110 8.52 -1.85 14.27
CA ASN A 110 7.29 -1.05 14.27
C ASN A 110 6.51 -1.16 12.96
N ALA A 111 7.19 -1.39 11.83
CA ALA A 111 6.56 -1.47 10.52
C ALA A 111 5.86 -2.82 10.27
N LEU A 112 6.57 -3.91 10.55
CA LEU A 112 6.21 -5.24 10.07
C LEU A 112 4.86 -5.76 10.60
N PRO A 113 4.45 -5.49 11.86
CA PRO A 113 3.13 -5.91 12.33
C PRO A 113 1.97 -5.36 11.49
N ALA A 114 2.03 -4.09 11.06
CA ALA A 114 0.99 -3.48 10.24
C ALA A 114 0.94 -4.05 8.82
N LEU A 115 2.11 -4.41 8.26
CA LEU A 115 2.19 -5.09 6.97
C LEU A 115 1.61 -6.51 7.05
N ILE A 116 1.98 -7.27 8.09
CA ILE A 116 1.46 -8.63 8.34
C ILE A 116 -0.06 -8.60 8.48
N ASP A 117 -0.61 -7.70 9.30
CA ASP A 117 -2.06 -7.52 9.44
C ASP A 117 -2.73 -7.23 8.08
N SER A 118 -2.12 -6.36 7.27
CA SER A 118 -2.64 -6.02 5.95
C SER A 118 -2.63 -7.19 4.94
N THR A 119 -1.79 -8.22 5.14
CA THR A 119 -1.84 -9.45 4.31
C THR A 119 -3.11 -10.29 4.52
N GLN A 120 -3.82 -10.07 5.63
CA GLN A 120 -5.04 -10.81 5.97
C GLN A 120 -6.32 -10.06 5.55
N HIS A 121 -6.19 -8.87 4.95
CA HIS A 121 -7.31 -8.04 4.55
C HIS A 121 -8.19 -8.69 3.49
N GLU A 122 -9.49 -8.41 3.48
CA GLU A 122 -10.43 -9.00 2.51
C GLU A 122 -10.14 -8.54 1.06
N ASN A 123 -9.93 -7.24 0.87
CA ASN A 123 -9.57 -6.64 -0.42
C ASN A 123 -8.16 -7.05 -0.87
N LEU A 124 -8.05 -7.74 -2.01
CA LEU A 124 -6.79 -8.26 -2.53
C LEU A 124 -5.81 -7.19 -3.02
N ILE A 125 -6.25 -5.95 -3.29
CA ILE A 125 -5.36 -4.81 -3.56
C ILE A 125 -4.49 -4.52 -2.34
N VAL A 126 -5.12 -4.48 -1.15
CA VAL A 126 -4.45 -4.23 0.13
C VAL A 126 -3.43 -5.33 0.40
N VAL A 127 -3.82 -6.59 0.18
CA VAL A 127 -2.94 -7.75 0.36
C VAL A 127 -1.75 -7.70 -0.59
N THR A 128 -1.96 -7.36 -1.86
CA THR A 128 -0.90 -7.26 -2.89
C THR A 128 0.14 -6.21 -2.50
N HIS A 129 -0.29 -5.02 -2.08
CA HIS A 129 0.63 -3.95 -1.69
C HIS A 129 1.45 -4.32 -0.45
N ALA A 130 0.81 -4.90 0.57
CA ALA A 130 1.49 -5.36 1.78
C ALA A 130 2.51 -6.48 1.48
N ALA A 131 2.10 -7.49 0.70
CA ALA A 131 2.96 -8.59 0.28
C ALA A 131 4.15 -8.09 -0.54
N ARG A 132 3.95 -7.11 -1.43
CA ARG A 132 5.03 -6.51 -2.22
C ARG A 132 6.07 -5.79 -1.35
N ILE A 133 5.65 -5.05 -0.33
CA ILE A 133 6.60 -4.40 0.59
C ILE A 133 7.36 -5.45 1.40
N ILE A 134 6.68 -6.47 1.92
CA ILE A 134 7.33 -7.59 2.63
C ILE A 134 8.36 -8.29 1.74
N GLU A 135 8.01 -8.54 0.47
CA GLU A 135 8.92 -9.08 -0.53
C GLU A 135 10.18 -8.22 -0.68
N LEU A 136 10.02 -6.92 -0.88
CA LEU A 136 11.13 -5.97 -1.06
C LEU A 136 12.02 -5.87 0.19
N LEU A 137 11.48 -6.07 1.39
CA LEU A 137 12.27 -6.14 2.63
C LEU A 137 13.12 -7.41 2.73
N GLY A 138 12.74 -8.49 2.04
CA GLY A 138 13.47 -9.75 1.98
C GLY A 138 13.75 -10.33 3.37
N LYS A 139 14.99 -10.78 3.63
CA LYS A 139 15.39 -11.41 4.90
C LYS A 139 15.09 -10.56 6.16
N LYS A 140 14.99 -9.22 6.03
CA LYS A 140 14.59 -8.34 7.15
C LYS A 140 13.17 -8.60 7.63
N ALA A 141 12.29 -9.08 6.75
CA ALA A 141 10.91 -9.40 7.05
C ALA A 141 10.67 -10.90 7.33
N LYS A 142 11.72 -11.68 7.65
CA LYS A 142 11.63 -13.15 7.84
C LYS A 142 10.50 -13.60 8.79
N SER A 143 10.18 -12.82 9.82
CA SER A 143 9.08 -13.14 10.75
C SER A 143 7.68 -13.07 10.12
N ALA A 144 7.54 -12.51 8.92
CA ALA A 144 6.30 -12.52 8.14
C ALA A 144 6.07 -13.82 7.35
N LYS A 145 7.02 -14.79 7.37
CA LYS A 145 6.95 -16.04 6.61
C LYS A 145 5.57 -16.71 6.70
N TYR A 146 5.09 -16.96 7.92
CA TYR A 146 3.82 -17.63 8.13
C TYR A 146 2.62 -16.86 7.54
N ALA A 147 2.58 -15.54 7.73
CA ALA A 147 1.50 -14.72 7.19
C ALA A 147 1.50 -14.71 5.65
N ILE A 148 2.68 -14.69 5.03
CA ILE A 148 2.83 -14.79 3.57
C ILE A 148 2.44 -16.17 3.04
N GLU A 149 2.76 -17.26 3.76
CA GLU A 149 2.30 -18.62 3.40
C GLU A 149 0.76 -18.71 3.42
N GLU A 150 0.11 -18.14 4.42
CA GLU A 150 -1.36 -18.10 4.50
C GLU A 150 -1.97 -17.23 3.39
N ALA A 151 -1.39 -16.06 3.10
CA ALA A 151 -1.81 -15.22 1.99
C ALA A 151 -1.66 -15.93 0.65
N LEU A 152 -0.58 -16.69 0.45
CA LEU A 152 -0.36 -17.50 -0.76
C LEU A 152 -1.39 -18.62 -0.89
N LYS A 153 -1.65 -19.39 0.18
CA LYS A 153 -2.67 -20.45 0.15
C LYS A 153 -4.05 -19.89 -0.21
N ARG A 154 -4.40 -18.73 0.36
CA ARG A 154 -5.66 -18.04 0.05
C ARG A 154 -5.69 -17.59 -1.42
N ALA A 155 -4.60 -16.99 -1.92
CA ALA A 155 -4.50 -16.54 -3.29
C ALA A 155 -4.62 -17.71 -4.29
N ASP A 156 -3.89 -18.80 -4.07
CA ASP A 156 -3.94 -20.01 -4.91
C ASP A 156 -5.32 -20.68 -4.86
N LYS A 157 -6.06 -20.57 -3.74
CA LYS A 157 -7.46 -21.03 -3.66
C LYS A 157 -8.40 -20.18 -4.50
N ILE A 158 -8.20 -18.86 -4.55
CA ILE A 158 -9.03 -17.93 -5.33
C ILE A 158 -8.72 -18.08 -6.82
N ARG A 159 -7.44 -18.17 -7.16
CA ARG A 159 -6.93 -18.33 -8.51
C ARG A 159 -5.83 -19.40 -8.51
N PRO A 160 -6.16 -20.65 -8.87
CA PRO A 160 -5.20 -21.74 -8.96
C PRO A 160 -3.99 -21.40 -9.85
N PRO A 161 -2.77 -21.85 -9.51
CA PRO A 161 -1.55 -21.52 -10.27
C PRO A 161 -1.55 -21.94 -11.74
N ASP A 162 -2.36 -22.94 -12.10
CA ASP A 162 -2.55 -23.46 -13.45
C ASP A 162 -3.59 -22.67 -14.26
N THR A 163 -4.26 -21.67 -13.64
CA THR A 163 -5.22 -20.80 -14.33
C THR A 163 -4.49 -19.95 -15.39
N PRO A 164 -4.81 -20.10 -16.69
CA PRO A 164 -4.14 -19.34 -17.76
C PRO A 164 -4.27 -17.82 -17.57
N ALA A 165 -3.23 -17.07 -17.91
CA ALA A 165 -3.24 -15.60 -17.83
C ALA A 165 -4.31 -14.93 -18.71
N THR A 166 -4.86 -15.66 -19.68
CA THR A 166 -5.97 -15.20 -20.54
C THR A 166 -7.34 -15.30 -19.86
N VAL A 167 -7.45 -16.00 -18.73
CA VAL A 167 -8.68 -16.09 -17.94
C VAL A 167 -8.69 -14.94 -16.95
N VAL A 168 -9.68 -14.04 -17.07
CA VAL A 168 -9.88 -12.92 -16.15
C VAL A 168 -11.01 -13.27 -15.18
N LEU A 169 -10.71 -13.31 -13.89
CA LEU A 169 -11.72 -13.53 -12.85
C LEU A 169 -12.49 -12.22 -12.56
N PRO A 170 -13.77 -12.30 -12.17
CA PRO A 170 -14.57 -11.12 -11.89
C PRO A 170 -14.13 -10.40 -10.61
N GLY A 171 -14.32 -9.08 -10.58
CA GLY A 171 -14.05 -8.24 -9.41
C GLY A 171 -12.55 -8.13 -9.13
N ASP A 172 -12.18 -8.19 -7.85
CA ASP A 172 -10.80 -8.14 -7.39
C ASP A 172 -10.10 -9.51 -7.40
N LYS A 173 -10.83 -10.59 -7.71
CA LYS A 173 -10.32 -11.97 -7.64
C LYS A 173 -9.11 -12.22 -8.54
N ASP A 174 -9.02 -11.50 -9.65
CA ASP A 174 -7.87 -11.63 -10.55
C ASP A 174 -6.57 -11.14 -9.91
N LEU A 175 -6.67 -10.25 -8.92
CA LEU A 175 -5.52 -9.77 -8.14
C LEU A 175 -4.87 -10.86 -7.28
N ALA A 176 -5.54 -11.99 -7.06
CA ALA A 176 -4.93 -13.15 -6.42
C ALA A 176 -3.64 -13.59 -7.14
N MET A 177 -3.55 -13.37 -8.46
CA MET A 177 -2.32 -13.58 -9.22
C MET A 177 -1.16 -12.71 -8.71
N PHE A 178 -1.38 -11.42 -8.49
CA PHE A 178 -0.32 -10.50 -8.04
C PHE A 178 0.06 -10.74 -6.58
N VAL A 179 -0.91 -11.13 -5.74
CA VAL A 179 -0.65 -11.62 -4.39
C VAL A 179 0.29 -12.83 -4.46
N SER A 180 -0.04 -13.84 -5.26
CA SER A 180 0.75 -15.08 -5.32
C SER A 180 2.16 -14.83 -5.86
N PHE A 181 2.34 -13.93 -6.82
CA PHE A 181 3.67 -13.53 -7.33
C PHE A 181 4.55 -12.95 -6.22
N SER A 182 4.03 -11.95 -5.48
CA SER A 182 4.79 -11.31 -4.41
C SER A 182 5.09 -12.28 -3.27
N CYS A 183 4.12 -13.14 -2.91
CA CYS A 183 4.29 -14.13 -1.86
C CYS A 183 5.37 -15.17 -2.22
N ARG A 184 5.30 -15.74 -3.43
CA ARG A 184 6.29 -16.73 -3.92
C ARG A 184 7.68 -16.12 -4.00
N ALA A 185 7.80 -14.90 -4.52
CA ALA A 185 9.07 -14.19 -4.61
C ALA A 185 9.70 -13.96 -3.23
N PHE A 186 8.90 -13.60 -2.23
CA PHE A 186 9.37 -13.45 -0.86
C PHE A 186 9.86 -14.79 -0.27
N LEU A 187 9.06 -15.85 -0.40
CA LEU A 187 9.38 -17.16 0.17
C LEU A 187 10.66 -17.73 -0.45
N ASN A 188 10.80 -17.66 -1.77
CA ASN A 188 12.02 -18.12 -2.46
C ASN A 188 13.27 -17.37 -1.97
N ARG A 189 13.17 -16.06 -1.74
CA ARG A 189 14.27 -15.22 -1.23
C ARG A 189 14.69 -15.55 0.21
N LEU A 190 13.84 -16.24 0.99
CA LEU A 190 14.22 -16.70 2.33
C LEU A 190 15.07 -17.97 2.31
N ASP A 191 15.00 -18.74 1.21
CA ASP A 191 15.71 -20.00 1.02
C ASP A 191 17.09 -19.82 0.35
N GLU A 192 17.30 -18.69 -0.32
CA GLU A 192 18.61 -18.14 -0.74
C GLU A 192 19.39 -17.55 0.44
#